data_AF-B2IWP6-F1
#
_entry.id   AF-B2IWP6-F1
#
_cell.length_a   1.000
_cell.length_b   1.000
_cell.length_c   1.000
_cell.angle_alpha   90.00
_cell.angle_beta   90.00
_cell.angle_gamma   90.00
#
_symmetry.space_group_name_H-M   'P 1'
#
loop_
_entity.id
_entity.type
_entity.pdbx_description
1 polymer ?
#
loop_
_entity_poly.entity_id
_entity_poly.type
_entity_poly.pdbx_seq_one_letter_code
_entity_poly.pdbx_strand_id
1 'polypeptide(L)'
;MNSRRSWPIALDRQVPPKSKDVLMAAAYHFFKDKLTKSNDLNDDPIDPTKVLITLEQCLQIVMINLGDDDDPYLIFESLNFKGEPLTQADLVRNYLLMRFRHSISAGREQERVYSKYWIPLESMLKSNLTEFLRHYIMKDGYDMKQGGIYAATRAKLKGMELTEEVEAEVHTTLVSTFGNLTLTSYNSELSNLPFLEKKVKLENTHIELNRWILQQNSWGVPEIEERAKSLLDIANKIWLAPLDMISD
;
A
#
# COMPACT_ATOMS: atom_id res chain seq x y z
N MET A 1 -7.15 -3.38 16.90
CA MET A 1 -8.23 -3.49 17.92
C MET A 1 -8.40 -2.19 18.74
N ASN A 2 -7.89 -1.03 18.29
CA ASN A 2 -7.70 0.15 19.14
C ASN A 2 -8.64 1.35 18.88
N SER A 3 -9.39 1.41 17.78
CA SER A 3 -10.18 2.62 17.47
C SER A 3 -11.46 2.79 18.29
N ARG A 4 -12.02 1.72 18.87
CA ARG A 4 -13.29 1.78 19.63
C ARG A 4 -13.15 2.23 21.09
N ARG A 5 -11.95 2.26 21.67
CA ARG A 5 -11.72 2.73 23.06
C ARG A 5 -11.58 4.25 23.17
N SER A 6 -11.48 4.97 22.06
CA SER A 6 -11.32 6.44 22.03
C SER A 6 -12.61 7.22 21.74
N TRP A 7 -13.70 6.55 21.36
CA TRP A 7 -15.00 7.19 21.13
C TRP A 7 -15.60 7.86 22.37
N PRO A 8 -15.49 7.29 23.60
CA PRO A 8 -15.96 7.95 24.82
C PRO A 8 -15.23 9.27 25.09
N ILE A 9 -13.97 9.40 24.68
CA ILE A 9 -13.16 10.59 24.95
C ILE A 9 -13.73 11.83 24.23
N ALA A 10 -14.16 11.67 22.98
CA ALA A 10 -14.71 12.77 22.19
C ALA A 10 -16.16 13.10 22.57
N LEU A 11 -16.96 12.09 22.95
CA LEU A 11 -18.38 12.23 23.27
C LEU A 11 -18.63 12.65 24.72
N ASP A 12 -17.88 12.10 25.68
CA ASP A 12 -18.08 12.33 27.12
C ASP A 12 -17.32 13.56 27.64
N ARG A 13 -16.64 14.30 26.76
CA ARG A 13 -15.84 15.51 27.07
C ARG A 13 -14.81 15.29 28.18
N GLN A 14 -14.29 14.07 28.32
CA GLN A 14 -13.28 13.75 29.32
C GLN A 14 -11.87 13.95 28.76
N VAL A 15 -10.98 14.49 29.60
CA VAL A 15 -9.56 14.62 29.23
C VAL A 15 -8.95 13.22 29.14
N PRO A 16 -8.42 12.81 27.97
CA PRO A 16 -7.83 11.50 27.84
C PRO A 16 -6.56 11.37 28.68
N PRO A 17 -6.27 10.20 29.27
CA PRO A 17 -4.99 9.95 29.92
C PRO A 17 -3.85 10.10 28.90
N LYS A 18 -2.69 10.59 29.35
CA LYS A 18 -1.50 10.67 28.51
C LYS A 18 -1.03 9.26 28.15
N SER A 19 -1.23 8.85 26.91
CA SER A 19 -0.75 7.58 26.35
C SER A 19 -0.25 7.83 24.93
N LYS A 20 0.92 7.27 24.60
CA LYS A 20 1.46 7.28 23.23
C LYS A 20 0.85 6.20 22.35
N ASP A 21 0.17 5.22 22.94
CA ASP A 21 -0.39 4.06 22.25
C ASP A 21 -1.77 4.35 21.62
N VAL A 22 -2.37 5.48 21.99
CA VAL A 22 -3.66 5.95 21.48
C VAL A 22 -3.46 7.26 20.73
N LEU A 23 -3.45 7.20 19.40
CA LEU A 23 -3.24 8.37 18.52
C LEU A 23 -4.19 9.54 18.85
N MET A 24 -5.45 9.25 19.18
CA MET A 24 -6.43 10.29 19.54
C MET A 24 -6.06 11.00 20.86
N ALA A 25 -5.54 10.27 21.86
CA ALA A 25 -5.08 10.86 23.10
C ALA A 25 -3.82 11.70 22.87
N ALA A 26 -2.88 11.19 22.07
CA ALA A 26 -1.67 11.91 21.69
C ALA A 26 -2.02 13.22 20.94
N ALA A 27 -2.94 13.16 19.98
CA ALA A 27 -3.43 14.32 19.24
C ALA A 27 -4.10 15.36 20.15
N TYR A 28 -4.98 14.92 21.07
CA TYR A 28 -5.62 15.82 22.03
C TYR A 28 -4.59 16.62 22.84
N HIS A 29 -3.60 15.93 23.44
CA HIS A 29 -2.59 16.61 24.26
C HIS A 29 -1.68 17.51 23.43
N PHE A 30 -1.34 17.11 22.20
CA PHE A 30 -0.59 17.95 21.26
C PHE A 30 -1.32 19.26 20.95
N PHE A 31 -2.59 19.20 20.54
CA PHE A 31 -3.37 20.40 20.22
C PHE A 31 -3.65 21.24 21.46
N LYS A 32 -3.92 20.63 22.62
CA LYS A 32 -4.05 21.35 23.89
C LYS A 32 -2.78 22.14 24.22
N ASP A 33 -1.61 21.51 24.10
CA ASP A 33 -0.33 22.18 24.34
C ASP A 33 -0.09 23.30 23.31
N LYS A 34 -0.43 23.08 22.04
CA LYS A 34 -0.35 24.13 21.02
C LYS A 34 -1.24 25.33 21.34
N LEU A 35 -2.49 25.11 21.73
CA LEU A 35 -3.43 26.17 22.05
C LEU A 35 -3.11 26.93 23.35
N THR A 36 -2.39 26.33 24.29
CA THR A 36 -2.16 26.92 25.62
C THR A 36 -0.75 27.45 25.86
N LYS A 37 0.25 26.97 25.10
CA LYS A 37 1.67 27.29 25.32
C LYS A 37 2.37 27.90 24.12
N SER A 38 1.69 28.02 22.98
CA SER A 38 2.27 28.61 21.77
C SER A 38 1.69 29.99 21.50
N ASN A 39 2.47 30.80 20.81
CA ASN A 39 2.03 32.09 20.28
C ASN A 39 1.58 31.93 18.82
N ASP A 40 0.77 32.87 18.34
CA ASP A 40 0.37 32.98 16.95
C ASP A 40 1.48 33.62 16.09
N LEU A 41 1.18 33.91 14.82
CA LEU A 41 2.15 34.48 13.88
C LEU A 41 2.61 35.90 14.24
N ASN A 42 1.88 36.60 15.10
CA ASN A 42 2.21 37.94 15.58
C ASN A 42 2.91 37.90 16.96
N ASP A 43 3.27 36.71 17.43
CA ASP A 43 3.86 36.46 18.75
C ASP A 43 2.91 36.74 19.94
N ASP A 44 1.59 36.80 19.67
CA ASP A 44 0.57 36.90 20.71
C ASP A 44 0.14 35.52 21.22
N PRO A 45 -0.23 35.37 22.51
CA PRO A 45 -0.77 34.10 23.02
C PRO A 45 -2.02 33.67 22.24
N ILE A 46 -2.07 32.40 21.84
CA ILE A 46 -3.24 31.87 21.14
C ILE A 46 -4.47 31.92 22.04
N ASP A 47 -5.56 32.52 21.55
CA ASP A 47 -6.87 32.53 22.20
C ASP A 47 -7.72 31.34 21.72
N PRO A 48 -7.98 30.32 22.58
CA PRO A 48 -8.78 29.15 22.20
C PRO A 48 -10.19 29.50 21.73
N THR A 49 -10.76 30.61 22.22
CA THR A 49 -12.11 31.07 21.86
C THR A 49 -12.13 31.51 20.40
N LYS A 50 -11.13 32.29 19.97
CA LYS A 50 -10.99 32.71 18.57
C LYS A 50 -10.76 31.52 17.64
N VAL A 51 -9.98 30.53 18.08
CA VAL A 51 -9.79 29.30 17.30
C VAL A 51 -11.12 28.55 17.14
N LEU A 52 -11.90 28.39 18.21
CA LEU A 52 -13.21 27.75 18.15
C LEU A 52 -14.15 28.47 17.17
N ILE A 53 -14.27 29.80 17.30
CA ILE A 53 -15.11 30.62 16.41
C ILE A 53 -14.65 30.46 14.96
N THR A 54 -13.34 30.49 14.71
CA THR A 54 -12.77 30.31 13.38
C THR A 54 -13.12 28.93 12.83
N LEU A 55 -13.02 27.86 13.63
CA LEU A 55 -13.41 26.52 13.18
C LEU A 55 -14.91 26.46 12.89
N GLU A 56 -15.77 26.99 13.77
CA GLU A 56 -17.22 26.95 13.58
C GLU A 56 -17.69 27.77 12.36
N GLN A 57 -17.04 28.89 12.07
CA GLN A 57 -17.47 29.82 11.03
C GLN A 57 -16.75 29.62 9.69
N CYS A 58 -15.51 29.13 9.71
CA CYS A 58 -14.66 29.05 8.52
C CYS A 58 -14.40 27.60 8.07
N LEU A 59 -14.53 26.58 8.92
CA LEU A 59 -14.35 25.19 8.50
C LEU A 59 -15.64 24.69 7.86
N GLN A 60 -15.58 24.43 6.55
CA GLN A 60 -16.66 23.79 5.82
C GLN A 60 -16.32 22.32 5.56
N ILE A 61 -17.21 21.42 5.98
CA ILE A 61 -17.09 19.99 5.72
C ILE A 61 -18.10 19.62 4.65
N VAL A 62 -17.61 19.13 3.50
CA VAL A 62 -18.46 18.56 2.46
C VAL A 62 -18.66 17.08 2.77
N MET A 63 -19.88 16.73 3.18
CA MET A 63 -20.28 15.33 3.32
C MET A 63 -20.96 14.88 2.03
N ILE A 64 -20.43 13.83 1.41
CA ILE A 64 -21.05 13.19 0.26
C ILE A 64 -21.69 11.90 0.75
N ASN A 65 -23.02 11.87 0.73
CA ASN A 65 -23.79 10.66 1.01
C ASN A 65 -23.96 9.90 -0.30
N LEU A 66 -23.64 8.61 -0.25
CA LEU A 66 -23.73 7.71 -1.39
C LEU A 66 -25.06 6.95 -1.27
N GLY A 67 -25.85 6.95 -2.35
CA GLY A 67 -27.00 6.07 -2.52
C GLY A 67 -26.58 4.63 -2.81
N ASP A 68 -27.54 3.70 -2.77
CA ASP A 68 -27.28 2.27 -2.98
C ASP A 68 -26.74 1.96 -4.39
N ASP A 69 -27.08 2.80 -5.38
CA ASP A 69 -26.64 2.68 -6.78
C ASP A 69 -25.45 3.60 -7.13
N ASP A 70 -24.99 4.43 -6.19
CA ASP A 70 -23.84 5.32 -6.44
C ASP A 70 -22.55 4.51 -6.41
N ASP A 71 -21.72 4.67 -7.43
CA ASP A 71 -20.37 4.12 -7.43
C ASP A 71 -19.44 5.07 -6.65
N PRO A 72 -19.01 4.72 -5.42
CA PRO A 72 -18.14 5.55 -4.60
C PRO A 72 -16.85 5.91 -5.33
N TYR A 73 -16.40 5.02 -6.22
CA TYR A 73 -15.17 5.20 -6.97
C TYR A 73 -15.31 6.26 -8.06
N LEU A 74 -16.40 6.29 -8.83
CA LEU A 74 -16.59 7.30 -9.87
C LEU A 74 -16.68 8.70 -9.28
N ILE A 75 -17.31 8.82 -8.11
CA ILE A 75 -17.40 10.07 -7.35
C ILE A 75 -16.01 10.49 -6.86
N PHE A 76 -15.24 9.57 -6.28
CA PHE A 76 -13.89 9.87 -5.81
C PHE A 76 -12.93 10.24 -6.96
N GLU A 77 -13.00 9.53 -8.09
CA GLU A 77 -12.23 9.82 -9.31
C GLU A 77 -12.55 11.21 -9.86
N SER A 78 -13.84 11.55 -9.97
CA SER A 78 -14.31 12.86 -10.40
C SER A 78 -13.84 14.00 -9.50
N LEU A 79 -13.74 13.78 -8.19
CA LEU A 79 -13.30 14.80 -7.24
C LEU A 79 -11.79 15.03 -7.32
N ASN A 80 -11.00 13.96 -7.40
CA ASN A 80 -9.53 14.07 -7.49
C ASN A 80 -9.06 14.70 -8.80
N PHE A 81 -9.81 14.53 -9.90
CA PHE A 81 -9.48 15.17 -11.18
C PHE A 81 -9.43 16.70 -11.10
N LYS A 82 -10.10 17.33 -10.12
CA LYS A 82 -10.14 18.80 -9.95
C LYS A 82 -9.04 19.36 -9.05
N GLY A 83 -8.26 18.51 -8.37
CA GLY A 83 -7.21 18.90 -7.42
C GLY A 83 -5.79 18.63 -7.93
N GLU A 84 -4.82 18.57 -7.01
CA GLU A 84 -3.48 18.06 -7.34
C GLU A 84 -3.61 16.59 -7.81
N PRO A 85 -3.05 16.24 -8.99
CA PRO A 85 -3.26 14.93 -9.56
C PRO A 85 -2.59 13.85 -8.70
N LEU A 86 -3.40 12.92 -8.20
CA LEU A 86 -2.91 11.72 -7.53
C LEU A 86 -1.97 10.93 -8.45
N THR A 87 -0.96 10.28 -7.85
CA THR A 87 -0.10 9.37 -8.61
C THR A 87 -0.91 8.16 -9.09
N GLN A 88 -0.42 7.48 -10.13
CA GLN A 88 -1.05 6.25 -10.61
C GLN A 88 -1.10 5.16 -9.53
N ALA A 89 -0.09 5.11 -8.65
CA ALA A 89 -0.08 4.22 -7.50
C ALA A 89 -1.16 4.57 -6.47
N ASP A 90 -1.38 5.86 -6.20
CA ASP A 90 -2.46 6.32 -5.30
C ASP A 90 -3.84 5.98 -5.87
N LEU A 91 -4.04 6.17 -7.18
CA LEU A 91 -5.30 5.81 -7.85
C LEU A 91 -5.57 4.29 -7.76
N VAL A 92 -4.54 3.47 -7.97
CA VAL A 92 -4.62 2.01 -7.79
C VAL A 92 -4.93 1.63 -6.34
N ARG A 93 -4.25 2.25 -5.36
CA ARG A 93 -4.52 2.05 -3.93
C ARG A 93 -5.99 2.27 -3.60
N ASN A 94 -6.48 3.44 -3.98
CA ASN A 94 -7.80 3.90 -3.60
C ASN A 94 -8.87 2.98 -4.20
N TYR A 95 -8.73 2.66 -5.49
CA TYR A 95 -9.63 1.70 -6.13
C TYR A 95 -9.58 0.33 -5.46
N LEU A 96 -8.38 -0.21 -5.21
CA LEU A 96 -8.23 -1.52 -4.61
C LEU A 96 -8.87 -1.59 -3.23
N LEU A 97 -8.61 -0.61 -2.37
CA LEU A 97 -9.14 -0.58 -1.00
C LEU A 97 -10.67 -0.43 -0.97
N MET A 98 -11.25 0.28 -1.94
CA MET A 98 -12.70 0.43 -2.07
C MET A 98 -13.41 -0.87 -2.51
N ARG A 99 -12.69 -1.88 -3.04
CA ARG A 99 -13.24 -3.21 -3.35
C ARG A 99 -13.50 -4.08 -2.11
N PHE A 100 -12.98 -3.69 -0.95
CA PHE A 100 -13.18 -4.40 0.31
C PHE A 100 -14.28 -3.71 1.12
N ARG A 101 -15.11 -4.48 1.85
CA ARG A 101 -16.24 -3.91 2.61
C ARG A 101 -15.72 -2.84 3.58
N HIS A 102 -16.43 -1.71 3.62
CA HIS A 102 -16.02 -0.53 4.37
C HIS A 102 -15.67 -0.85 5.83
N SER A 103 -14.67 -0.14 6.34
CA SER A 103 -14.15 -0.15 7.73
C SER A 103 -15.22 -0.16 8.86
N ILE A 104 -16.46 0.24 8.54
CA ILE A 104 -17.59 0.36 9.47
C ILE A 104 -18.33 -0.98 9.66
N SER A 105 -18.35 -1.85 8.65
CA SER A 105 -18.94 -3.19 8.73
C SER A 105 -18.01 -4.14 9.50
N ALA A 106 -18.58 -5.10 10.21
CA ALA A 106 -17.89 -5.94 11.21
C ALA A 106 -16.61 -6.68 10.73
N GLY A 107 -16.33 -6.74 9.42
CA GLY A 107 -15.21 -7.45 8.81
C GLY A 107 -13.86 -6.72 8.76
N ARG A 108 -13.80 -5.38 8.89
CA ARG A 108 -12.55 -4.58 8.78
C ARG A 108 -11.62 -5.00 7.62
N GLU A 109 -12.21 -5.43 6.51
CA GLU A 109 -11.46 -6.06 5.41
C GLU A 109 -10.51 -5.07 4.75
N GLN A 110 -10.99 -3.83 4.53
CA GLN A 110 -10.18 -2.74 4.00
C GLN A 110 -8.93 -2.47 4.85
N GLU A 111 -9.08 -2.35 6.17
CA GLU A 111 -7.97 -2.11 7.11
C GLU A 111 -6.98 -3.29 7.11
N ARG A 112 -7.50 -4.52 7.05
CA ARG A 112 -6.68 -5.73 7.03
C ARG A 112 -5.87 -5.81 5.74
N VAL A 113 -6.48 -5.57 4.59
CA VAL A 113 -5.79 -5.61 3.29
C VAL A 113 -4.78 -4.48 3.19
N TYR A 114 -5.17 -3.29 3.64
CA TYR A 114 -4.26 -2.16 3.72
C TYR A 114 -3.03 -2.49 4.57
N SER A 115 -3.24 -2.98 5.80
CA SER A 115 -2.15 -3.27 6.73
C SER A 115 -1.30 -4.47 6.33
N LYS A 116 -1.92 -5.53 5.81
CA LYS A 116 -1.25 -6.80 5.52
C LYS A 116 -0.52 -6.79 4.18
N TYR A 117 -1.05 -6.08 3.20
CA TYR A 117 -0.61 -6.17 1.81
C TYR A 117 -0.10 -4.83 1.27
N TRP A 118 -0.90 -3.76 1.43
CA TRP A 118 -0.57 -2.47 0.82
C TRP A 118 0.57 -1.72 1.53
N ILE A 119 0.50 -1.54 2.85
CA ILE A 119 1.54 -0.84 3.61
C ILE A 119 2.92 -1.46 3.42
N PRO A 120 3.09 -2.80 3.49
CA PRO A 120 4.36 -3.43 3.14
C PRO A 120 4.80 -3.01 1.74
N LEU A 121 3.98 -3.22 0.71
CA LEU A 121 4.33 -2.88 -0.68
C LEU A 121 4.76 -1.41 -0.86
N GLU A 122 4.01 -0.48 -0.27
CA GLU A 122 4.28 0.95 -0.39
C GLU A 122 5.56 1.35 0.35
N SER A 123 5.77 0.81 1.56
CA SER A 123 6.99 1.03 2.34
C SER A 123 8.23 0.45 1.66
N MET A 124 8.05 -0.68 0.98
CA MET A 124 9.07 -1.36 0.18
C MET A 124 9.51 -0.50 -0.98
N LEU A 125 8.57 -0.18 -1.86
CA LEU A 125 8.87 0.37 -3.17
C LEU A 125 9.02 1.90 -3.15
N LYS A 126 8.38 2.59 -2.20
CA LYS A 126 8.42 4.06 -2.05
C LYS A 126 8.15 4.75 -3.40
N SER A 127 9.10 5.54 -3.89
CA SER A 127 9.01 6.24 -5.18
C SER A 127 8.91 5.31 -6.39
N ASN A 128 9.33 4.05 -6.28
CA ASN A 128 9.30 3.07 -7.36
C ASN A 128 7.95 2.34 -7.48
N LEU A 129 7.02 2.57 -6.56
CA LEU A 129 5.72 1.85 -6.53
C LEU A 129 4.95 2.00 -7.85
N THR A 130 4.94 3.21 -8.42
CA THR A 130 4.27 3.46 -9.69
C THR A 130 4.90 2.65 -10.84
N GLU A 131 6.23 2.63 -10.93
CA GLU A 131 6.92 1.91 -12.01
C GLU A 131 6.80 0.39 -11.85
N PHE A 132 6.80 -0.10 -10.62
CA PHE A 132 6.51 -1.51 -10.33
C PHE A 132 5.11 -1.90 -10.82
N LEU A 133 4.07 -1.11 -10.50
CA LEU A 133 2.70 -1.40 -10.95
C LEU A 133 2.59 -1.37 -12.47
N ARG A 134 3.35 -0.50 -13.14
CA ARG A 134 3.48 -0.47 -14.60
C ARG A 134 4.02 -1.78 -15.13
N HIS A 135 5.19 -2.21 -14.67
CA HIS A 135 5.81 -3.47 -15.08
C HIS A 135 4.92 -4.68 -14.75
N TYR A 136 4.25 -4.66 -13.60
CA TYR A 136 3.34 -5.72 -13.19
C TYR A 136 2.19 -5.91 -14.18
N ILE A 137 1.56 -4.83 -14.63
CA ILE A 137 0.49 -4.91 -15.64
C ILE A 137 1.03 -5.31 -17.01
N MET A 138 2.25 -4.87 -17.35
CA MET A 138 2.90 -5.19 -18.63
C MET A 138 3.40 -6.65 -18.70
N LYS A 139 3.42 -7.39 -17.58
CA LYS A 139 3.98 -8.75 -17.48
C LYS A 139 3.38 -9.74 -18.49
N ASP A 140 2.14 -9.51 -18.92
CA ASP A 140 1.41 -10.37 -19.85
C ASP A 140 1.59 -9.95 -21.33
N GLY A 141 2.58 -9.09 -21.63
CA GLY A 141 3.05 -8.79 -22.99
C GLY A 141 2.51 -7.51 -23.63
N TYR A 142 1.98 -6.58 -22.83
CA TYR A 142 1.43 -5.30 -23.34
C TYR A 142 2.40 -4.15 -23.05
N ASP A 143 2.63 -3.27 -24.02
CA ASP A 143 3.31 -2.00 -23.78
C ASP A 143 2.33 -0.97 -23.21
N MET A 144 2.70 -0.35 -22.10
CA MET A 144 1.85 0.59 -21.39
C MET A 144 2.63 1.82 -20.96
N LYS A 145 2.06 3.01 -21.23
CA LYS A 145 2.55 4.28 -20.71
C LYS A 145 2.14 4.43 -19.24
N GLN A 146 2.94 5.16 -18.46
CA GLN A 146 2.70 5.37 -17.03
C GLN A 146 1.27 5.86 -16.72
N GLY A 147 0.69 6.75 -17.54
CA GLY A 147 -0.70 7.22 -17.35
C GLY A 147 -1.81 6.17 -17.52
N GLY A 148 -1.51 4.98 -18.06
CA GLY A 148 -2.47 3.90 -18.29
C GLY A 148 -2.56 2.86 -17.18
N ILE A 149 -1.65 2.90 -16.20
CA ILE A 149 -1.51 1.88 -15.14
C ILE A 149 -2.84 1.65 -14.41
N TYR A 150 -3.46 2.75 -14.00
CA TYR A 150 -4.72 2.72 -13.29
C TYR A 150 -5.87 2.13 -14.12
N ALA A 151 -6.02 2.59 -15.37
CA ALA A 151 -7.09 2.12 -16.25
C ALA A 151 -6.97 0.61 -16.51
N ALA A 152 -5.76 0.11 -16.73
CA ALA A 152 -5.51 -1.31 -16.93
C ALA A 152 -5.73 -2.14 -15.66
N THR A 153 -5.25 -1.65 -14.51
CA THR A 153 -5.49 -2.31 -13.20
C THR A 153 -6.98 -2.37 -12.89
N ARG A 154 -7.71 -1.28 -13.16
CA ARG A 154 -9.16 -1.20 -12.99
C ARG A 154 -9.86 -2.24 -13.86
N ALA A 155 -9.52 -2.31 -15.14
CA ALA A 155 -10.10 -3.28 -16.07
C ALA A 155 -9.85 -4.72 -15.62
N LYS A 156 -8.64 -5.04 -15.16
CA LYS A 156 -8.29 -6.36 -14.64
C LYS A 156 -9.12 -6.76 -13.41
N LEU A 157 -9.21 -5.87 -12.43
CA LEU A 157 -9.94 -6.12 -11.19
C LEU A 157 -11.47 -6.06 -11.37
N LYS A 158 -11.98 -5.32 -12.36
CA LYS A 158 -13.43 -5.24 -12.63
C LYS A 158 -14.01 -6.60 -13.05
N GLY A 159 -13.22 -7.48 -13.64
CA GLY A 159 -13.65 -8.84 -14.00
C GLY A 159 -13.73 -9.82 -12.82
N MET A 160 -13.35 -9.40 -11.61
CA MET A 160 -13.43 -10.21 -10.39
C MET A 160 -14.66 -9.79 -9.62
N GLU A 161 -15.59 -10.69 -9.31
CA GLU A 161 -16.85 -10.36 -8.63
C GLU A 161 -16.71 -10.57 -7.11
N LEU A 162 -15.89 -11.53 -6.70
CA LEU A 162 -15.71 -11.90 -5.29
C LEU A 162 -14.52 -11.16 -4.67
N THR A 163 -14.67 -10.75 -3.41
CA THR A 163 -13.60 -10.11 -2.63
C THR A 163 -12.40 -11.05 -2.46
N GLU A 164 -12.62 -12.37 -2.36
CA GLU A 164 -11.55 -13.37 -2.27
C GLU A 164 -10.70 -13.44 -3.55
N GLU A 165 -11.30 -13.25 -4.73
CA GLU A 165 -10.57 -13.24 -6.01
C GLU A 165 -9.65 -12.02 -6.10
N VAL A 166 -10.16 -10.84 -5.70
CA VAL A 166 -9.37 -9.61 -5.62
C VAL A 166 -8.22 -9.77 -4.63
N GLU A 167 -8.46 -10.36 -3.47
CA GLU A 167 -7.40 -10.59 -2.48
C GLU A 167 -6.36 -11.61 -2.96
N ALA A 168 -6.77 -12.68 -3.63
CA ALA A 168 -5.86 -13.67 -4.20
C ALA A 168 -4.98 -13.06 -5.30
N GLU A 169 -5.54 -12.18 -6.13
CA GLU A 169 -4.78 -11.41 -7.12
C GLU A 169 -3.78 -10.46 -6.46
N VAL A 170 -4.19 -9.71 -5.42
CA VAL A 170 -3.28 -8.84 -4.65
C VAL A 170 -2.16 -9.65 -4.02
N HIS A 171 -2.49 -10.78 -3.38
CA HIS A 171 -1.51 -11.67 -2.80
C HIS A 171 -0.53 -12.20 -3.87
N THR A 172 -1.04 -12.64 -5.02
CA THR A 172 -0.22 -13.13 -6.14
C THR A 172 0.67 -12.03 -6.70
N THR A 173 0.14 -10.82 -6.89
CA THR A 173 0.90 -9.64 -7.33
C THR A 173 2.11 -9.38 -6.44
N LEU A 174 1.93 -9.55 -5.13
CA LEU A 174 2.92 -9.25 -4.10
C LEU A 174 3.91 -10.38 -3.86
N VAL A 175 3.47 -11.63 -3.99
CA VAL A 175 4.29 -12.82 -3.78
C VAL A 175 5.03 -13.23 -5.05
N SER A 176 4.51 -12.96 -6.24
CA SER A 176 5.10 -13.39 -7.52
C SER A 176 6.01 -12.33 -8.16
N THR A 177 6.84 -11.66 -7.36
CA THR A 177 7.91 -10.82 -7.91
C THR A 177 9.10 -11.68 -8.35
N PHE A 178 9.81 -11.25 -9.40
CA PHE A 178 10.91 -12.04 -10.00
C PHE A 178 11.99 -12.44 -8.98
N GLY A 179 12.30 -11.57 -8.01
CA GLY A 179 13.20 -11.87 -6.91
C GLY A 179 12.63 -12.80 -5.84
N ASN A 180 11.30 -12.95 -5.75
CA ASN A 180 10.64 -13.84 -4.80
C ASN A 180 10.32 -15.22 -5.40
N LEU A 181 10.30 -15.33 -6.72
CA LEU A 181 10.15 -16.61 -7.43
C LEU A 181 11.41 -17.48 -7.22
N THR A 182 11.19 -18.70 -6.74
CA THR A 182 12.27 -19.66 -6.47
C THR A 182 11.89 -20.97 -7.13
N LEU A 183 12.75 -21.45 -8.03
CA LEU A 183 12.54 -22.75 -8.68
C LEU A 183 12.84 -23.85 -7.67
N THR A 184 11.90 -24.78 -7.47
CA THR A 184 12.03 -25.91 -6.55
C THR A 184 11.14 -27.06 -7.02
N SER A 185 11.61 -28.29 -6.84
CA SER A 185 10.82 -29.51 -7.05
C SER A 185 9.90 -29.84 -5.88
N TYR A 186 9.99 -29.12 -4.75
CA TYR A 186 9.32 -29.44 -3.48
C TYR A 186 8.41 -28.30 -2.99
N ASN A 187 7.66 -27.65 -3.89
CA ASN A 187 6.86 -26.46 -3.58
C ASN A 187 5.83 -26.68 -2.46
N SER A 188 5.20 -27.86 -2.41
CA SER A 188 4.21 -28.23 -1.39
C SER A 188 4.80 -28.35 0.02
N GLU A 189 6.05 -28.80 0.15
CA GLU A 189 6.74 -28.96 1.43
C GLU A 189 7.27 -27.63 1.98
N LEU A 190 7.44 -26.63 1.11
CA LEU A 190 7.99 -25.33 1.47
C LEU A 190 6.91 -24.35 1.94
N SER A 191 5.69 -24.41 1.40
CA SER A 191 4.62 -23.39 1.57
C SER A 191 4.53 -22.75 2.97
N ASN A 192 4.39 -23.55 4.04
CA ASN A 192 4.05 -23.04 5.38
C ASN A 192 5.24 -22.87 6.33
N LEU A 193 6.47 -23.09 5.87
CA LEU A 193 7.65 -23.05 6.75
C LEU A 193 8.22 -21.63 6.94
N PRO A 194 8.75 -21.30 8.13
CA PRO A 194 9.58 -20.12 8.35
C PRO A 194 10.81 -20.11 7.44
N PHE A 195 11.37 -18.92 7.13
CA PHE A 195 12.48 -18.79 6.18
C PHE A 195 13.70 -19.67 6.54
N LEU A 196 14.11 -19.68 7.81
CA LEU A 196 15.26 -20.49 8.25
C LEU A 196 15.04 -21.99 8.04
N GLU A 197 13.80 -22.47 8.20
CA GLU A 197 13.44 -23.88 7.95
C GLU A 197 13.36 -24.19 6.45
N LYS A 198 12.86 -23.24 5.64
CA LYS A 198 12.90 -23.31 4.17
C LYS A 198 14.34 -23.39 3.66
N LYS A 199 15.25 -22.62 4.26
CA LYS A 199 16.67 -22.55 3.89
C LYS A 199 17.35 -23.90 4.03
N VAL A 200 17.14 -24.62 5.13
CA VAL A 200 17.66 -25.98 5.34
C VAL A 200 17.19 -26.95 4.26
N LYS A 201 15.92 -26.88 3.85
CA LYS A 201 15.40 -27.72 2.76
C LYS A 201 15.96 -27.34 1.39
N LEU A 202 16.32 -26.06 1.19
CA LEU A 202 16.94 -25.57 -0.03
C LEU A 202 18.44 -25.87 -0.11
N GLU A 203 19.13 -26.22 0.99
CA GLU A 203 20.56 -26.53 0.98
C GLU A 203 20.93 -27.68 0.04
N ASN A 204 20.02 -28.64 -0.16
CA ASN A 204 20.23 -29.79 -1.03
C ASN A 204 19.77 -29.58 -2.48
N THR A 205 19.38 -28.35 -2.86
CA THR A 205 18.96 -28.07 -4.24
C THR A 205 20.15 -27.95 -5.18
N HIS A 206 20.06 -28.58 -6.36
CA HIS A 206 21.05 -28.41 -7.45
C HIS A 206 20.81 -27.16 -8.29
N ILE A 207 19.85 -26.31 -7.91
CA ILE A 207 19.51 -25.09 -8.64
C ILE A 207 20.40 -23.95 -8.17
N GLU A 208 21.40 -23.61 -8.99
CA GLU A 208 22.40 -22.57 -8.72
C GLU A 208 21.80 -21.21 -8.35
N LEU A 209 20.66 -20.86 -8.96
CA LEU A 209 19.92 -19.61 -8.69
C LEU A 209 19.45 -19.47 -7.24
N ASN A 210 19.39 -20.58 -6.50
CA ASN A 210 18.95 -20.60 -5.10
C ASN A 210 20.12 -20.42 -4.13
N ARG A 211 21.39 -20.54 -4.57
CA ARG A 211 22.56 -20.42 -3.68
C ARG A 211 22.67 -19.04 -3.03
N TRP A 212 22.27 -17.99 -3.75
CA TRP A 212 22.22 -16.63 -3.20
C TRP A 212 21.24 -16.52 -2.02
N ILE A 213 20.10 -17.23 -2.08
CA ILE A 213 19.11 -17.29 -0.99
C ILE A 213 19.72 -17.92 0.27
N LEU A 214 20.56 -18.96 0.09
CA LEU A 214 21.23 -19.65 1.18
C LEU A 214 22.28 -18.78 1.90
N GLN A 215 22.65 -17.62 1.34
CA GLN A 215 23.57 -16.69 1.98
C GLN A 215 22.85 -15.65 2.84
N GLN A 216 21.53 -15.54 2.71
CA GLN A 216 20.75 -14.53 3.43
C GLN A 216 20.36 -15.00 4.83
N ASN A 217 20.37 -14.08 5.80
CA ASN A 217 19.95 -14.33 7.18
C ASN A 217 18.46 -14.05 7.41
N SER A 218 17.86 -13.27 6.52
CA SER A 218 16.46 -12.89 6.51
C SER A 218 15.89 -13.04 5.10
N TRP A 219 14.56 -13.09 5.03
CA TRP A 219 13.86 -13.04 3.75
C TRP A 219 12.75 -12.03 3.84
N GLY A 220 13.01 -10.88 3.25
CA GLY A 220 12.07 -9.81 3.12
C GLY A 220 12.37 -8.98 1.88
N VAL A 221 11.88 -7.77 1.93
CA VAL A 221 11.93 -6.77 0.86
C VAL A 221 13.34 -6.56 0.32
N PRO A 222 14.33 -6.23 1.16
CA PRO A 222 15.63 -5.84 0.64
C PRO A 222 16.28 -6.99 -0.11
N GLU A 223 16.09 -8.22 0.39
CA GLU A 223 16.62 -9.42 -0.25
C GLU A 223 15.88 -9.74 -1.56
N ILE A 224 14.56 -9.56 -1.61
CA ILE A 224 13.77 -9.76 -2.84
C ILE A 224 14.19 -8.76 -3.93
N GLU A 225 14.41 -7.49 -3.59
CA GLU A 225 14.84 -6.47 -4.54
C GLU A 225 16.27 -6.69 -5.02
N GLU A 226 17.20 -6.98 -4.10
CA GLU A 226 18.59 -7.29 -4.43
C GLU A 226 18.69 -8.50 -5.35
N ARG A 227 17.92 -9.56 -5.04
CA ARG A 227 17.83 -10.74 -5.88
C ARG A 227 17.25 -10.44 -7.25
N ALA A 228 16.15 -9.66 -7.32
CA ALA A 228 15.55 -9.29 -8.60
C ALA A 228 16.55 -8.56 -9.50
N LYS A 229 17.33 -7.61 -8.93
CA LYS A 229 18.37 -6.88 -9.64
C LYS A 229 19.50 -7.80 -10.11
N SER A 230 20.00 -8.66 -9.22
CA SER A 230 21.06 -9.64 -9.54
C SER A 230 20.64 -10.60 -10.67
N LEU A 231 19.41 -11.11 -10.61
CA LEU A 231 18.88 -12.00 -11.64
C LEU A 231 18.70 -11.27 -12.99
N LEU A 232 18.30 -10.00 -12.97
CA LEU A 232 18.20 -9.17 -14.17
C LEU A 232 19.57 -8.92 -14.81
N ASP A 233 20.60 -8.63 -14.00
CA ASP A 233 21.97 -8.47 -14.49
C ASP A 233 22.52 -9.76 -15.12
N ILE A 234 22.18 -10.92 -14.56
CA ILE A 234 22.51 -12.22 -15.14
C ILE A 234 21.76 -12.43 -16.46
N ALA A 235 20.45 -12.14 -16.48
CA ALA A 235 19.63 -12.29 -17.68
C ALA A 235 20.16 -11.43 -18.84
N ASN A 236 20.54 -10.18 -18.58
CA ASN A 236 21.10 -9.27 -19.59
C ASN A 236 22.45 -9.75 -20.18
N LYS A 237 23.21 -10.57 -19.43
CA LYS A 237 24.46 -11.17 -19.94
C LYS A 237 24.22 -12.40 -20.81
N ILE A 238 23.15 -13.15 -20.52
CA ILE A 238 22.82 -14.39 -21.21
C ILE A 238 22.02 -14.10 -22.49
N TRP A 239 21.01 -13.24 -22.36
CA TRP A 239 20.17 -12.78 -23.47
C TRP A 239 20.66 -11.42 -23.94
N LEU A 240 21.67 -11.45 -24.81
CA LEU A 240 22.03 -10.28 -25.59
C LEU A 240 20.85 -9.91 -26.48
N ALA A 241 20.47 -8.63 -26.49
CA ALA A 241 19.47 -8.13 -27.43
C ALA A 241 19.86 -8.52 -28.85
N PRO A 242 18.89 -8.84 -29.74
CA PRO A 242 19.20 -9.06 -31.14
C PRO A 242 19.98 -7.85 -31.64
N LEU A 243 21.19 -8.09 -32.14
CA LEU A 243 21.97 -7.06 -32.80
C LEU A 243 21.09 -6.58 -33.95
N ASP A 244 20.74 -5.29 -33.96
CA ASP A 244 20.17 -4.67 -35.15
C ASP A 244 21.11 -5.03 -36.30
N MET A 245 20.64 -5.91 -37.18
CA MET A 245 21.28 -6.06 -38.49
C MET A 245 21.00 -4.74 -39.18
N ILE A 246 21.88 -3.77 -38.96
CA ILE A 246 22.05 -2.63 -39.83
C ILE A 246 22.34 -3.25 -41.20
N SER A 247 21.30 -3.34 -42.03
CA SER A 247 21.47 -3.65 -43.44
C SER A 247 22.19 -2.47 -44.06
N ASP A 248 23.26 -2.78 -44.80
CA ASP A 248 24.11 -1.87 -45.59
C ASP A 248 23.34 -0.79 -46.37
#